data_AF-A0A4Q2XNN8-F1
#
_entry.id   AF-A0A4Q2XNN8-F1
#
_cell.length_a   1.000
_cell.length_b   1.000
_cell.length_c   1.000
_cell.angle_alpha   90.00
_cell.angle_beta   90.00
_cell.angle_gamma   90.00
#
_symmetry.space_group_name_H-M   'P 1'
#
loop_
_entity.id
_entity.type
_entity.pdbx_description
1 polymer ?
#
loop_
_entity_poly.entity_id
_entity_poly.type
_entity_poly.pdbx_seq_one_letter_code
_entity_poly.pdbx_strand_id
1 'polypeptide(L)'
;SKRYTHDVIRALSHYEGRKVVDLGFVGSCMVHKGDLKIVSKMLRNLEQSQGKVEFNAPLVVAAPTYNIIDELKAEGDWDILQKYSGFEFNDNVPKTAARTEYQNMMYLERPGCNLCMGNQEKAERGDTVMATSTRLFQGRVVEDSDRKKGESLLSSTPVVVLSAILGRTPSLEEYKLAVAGIDLTTFAPPVKEMVANF
;
A
#
# COMPACT_ATOMS: atom_id res chain seq x y z
N SER A 1 8.74 18.20 -15.95
CA SER A 1 9.06 16.82 -15.50
C SER A 1 7.74 16.06 -15.36
N LYS A 2 7.54 14.96 -16.11
CA LYS A 2 6.29 14.15 -16.06
C LYS A 2 6.25 13.15 -14.89
N ARG A 3 7.11 13.30 -13.88
CA ARG A 3 7.25 12.36 -12.75
C ARG A 3 6.04 12.40 -11.81
N TYR A 4 5.38 13.56 -11.68
CA TYR A 4 4.32 13.81 -10.69
C TYR A 4 2.91 13.79 -11.29
N THR A 5 2.76 13.21 -12.49
CA THR A 5 1.48 13.12 -13.21
C THR A 5 0.95 11.71 -13.17
N HIS A 6 -0.34 11.55 -12.88
CA HIS A 6 -1.02 10.24 -12.83
C HIS A 6 -1.10 9.53 -14.18
N ASP A 7 -0.90 10.26 -15.29
CA ASP A 7 -0.98 9.73 -16.65
C ASP A 7 0.27 8.96 -17.10
N VAL A 8 1.32 8.91 -16.28
CA VAL A 8 2.54 8.14 -16.59
C VAL A 8 2.47 6.77 -15.92
N ILE A 9 1.80 5.85 -16.60
CA ILE A 9 1.65 4.46 -16.16
C ILE A 9 2.78 3.63 -16.74
N ARG A 10 3.51 2.90 -15.88
CA ARG A 10 4.56 1.97 -16.29
C ARG A 10 4.20 0.57 -15.82
N ALA A 11 4.39 -0.42 -16.68
CA ALA A 11 4.24 -1.83 -16.29
C ALA A 11 5.25 -2.18 -15.18
N LEU A 12 4.90 -3.13 -14.32
CA LEU A 12 5.80 -3.57 -13.23
C LEU A 12 7.16 -4.04 -13.75
N SER A 13 7.19 -4.70 -14.92
CA SER A 13 8.41 -5.17 -15.59
C SER A 13 9.39 -4.04 -15.91
N HIS A 14 8.92 -2.80 -16.08
CA HIS A 14 9.79 -1.64 -16.32
C HIS A 14 10.80 -1.42 -15.18
N TYR A 15 10.42 -1.75 -13.94
CA TYR A 15 11.27 -1.55 -12.77
C TYR A 15 12.23 -2.71 -12.51
N GLU A 16 12.11 -3.80 -13.29
CA GLU A 16 13.02 -4.95 -13.28
C GLU A 16 13.23 -5.55 -11.87
N GLY A 17 12.23 -5.40 -10.99
CA GLY A 17 12.28 -5.84 -9.61
C GLY A 17 13.31 -5.07 -8.74
N ARG A 18 13.82 -3.91 -9.19
CA ARG A 18 14.96 -3.21 -8.56
C ARG A 18 14.64 -1.84 -7.97
N LYS A 19 13.47 -1.27 -8.26
CA LYS A 19 13.12 0.07 -7.76
C LYS A 19 12.92 0.02 -6.25
N VAL A 20 13.79 0.69 -5.50
CA VAL A 20 13.69 0.81 -4.03
C VAL A 20 12.37 1.45 -3.64
N VAL A 21 11.75 0.92 -2.59
CA VAL A 21 10.55 1.46 -1.94
C VAL A 21 10.88 1.64 -0.48
N ASP A 22 10.79 2.88 -0.02
CA ASP A 22 11.14 3.29 1.34
C ASP A 22 9.89 3.29 2.26
N LEU A 23 8.68 3.42 1.70
CA LEU A 23 7.42 3.30 2.45
C LEU A 23 6.28 2.77 1.58
N GLY A 24 5.52 1.80 2.09
CA GLY A 24 4.27 1.32 1.51
C GLY A 24 3.05 1.90 2.22
N PHE A 25 2.02 2.30 1.48
CA PHE A 25 0.77 2.78 2.06
C PHE A 25 -0.47 2.16 1.38
N VAL A 26 -1.25 1.39 2.15
CA VAL A 26 -2.54 0.84 1.74
C VAL A 26 -3.64 1.57 2.50
N GLY A 27 -4.23 2.57 1.87
CA GLY A 27 -5.31 3.35 2.46
C GLY A 27 -5.69 4.52 1.57
N SER A 28 -6.98 4.71 1.33
CA SER A 28 -7.55 5.88 0.68
C SER A 28 -9.07 5.67 0.56
N CYS A 29 -9.77 6.63 -0.03
CA CYS A 29 -11.15 6.43 -0.45
C CYS A 29 -11.33 5.38 -1.58
N MET A 30 -10.24 4.89 -2.19
CA MET A 30 -10.28 3.85 -3.23
C MET A 30 -10.11 2.43 -2.67
N VAL A 31 -9.70 2.30 -1.41
CA VAL A 31 -9.53 1.01 -0.75
C VAL A 31 -10.88 0.56 -0.21
N HIS A 32 -11.22 -0.70 -0.40
CA HIS A 32 -12.44 -1.31 0.13
C HIS A 32 -12.11 -2.49 1.04
N LYS A 33 -13.14 -3.13 1.63
CA LYS A 33 -12.94 -4.36 2.42
C LYS A 33 -12.14 -5.41 1.64
N GLY A 34 -12.45 -5.61 0.36
CA GLY A 34 -11.76 -6.57 -0.50
C GLY A 34 -10.25 -6.36 -0.58
N ASP A 35 -9.80 -5.10 -0.66
CA ASP A 35 -8.38 -4.76 -0.66
C ASP A 35 -7.69 -5.17 0.65
N LEU A 36 -8.30 -4.91 1.79
CA LEU A 36 -7.74 -5.30 3.09
C LEU A 36 -7.72 -6.83 3.26
N LYS A 37 -8.70 -7.54 2.69
CA LYS A 37 -8.68 -9.01 2.61
C LYS A 37 -7.58 -9.53 1.69
N ILE A 38 -7.20 -8.77 0.65
CA ILE A 38 -6.03 -9.11 -0.17
C ILE A 38 -4.76 -9.02 0.70
N VAL A 39 -4.61 -7.97 1.51
CA VAL A 39 -3.48 -7.84 2.44
C VAL A 39 -3.41 -9.05 3.38
N SER A 40 -4.51 -9.40 4.06
CA SER A 40 -4.53 -10.54 4.99
C SER A 40 -4.16 -11.86 4.31
N LYS A 41 -4.72 -12.14 3.12
CA LYS A 41 -4.43 -13.35 2.33
C LYS A 41 -2.98 -13.40 1.85
N MET A 42 -2.42 -12.28 1.40
CA MET A 42 -1.02 -12.22 1.00
C MET A 42 -0.08 -12.52 2.16
N LEU A 43 -0.34 -11.96 3.35
CA LEU A 43 0.44 -12.26 4.55
C LEU A 43 0.39 -13.75 4.89
N ARG A 44 -0.77 -14.39 4.77
CA ARG A 44 -0.90 -15.86 4.94
C ARG A 44 -0.10 -16.65 3.91
N ASN A 45 -0.17 -16.28 2.62
CA ASN A 45 0.57 -16.96 1.55
C ASN A 45 2.09 -16.84 1.76
N LEU A 46 2.56 -15.66 2.15
CA LEU A 46 3.98 -15.40 2.41
C LEU A 46 4.46 -16.12 3.67
N GLU A 47 3.65 -16.15 4.73
CA GLU A 47 3.92 -16.97 5.91
C GLU A 47 4.04 -18.47 5.56
N GLN A 48 3.14 -19.00 4.73
CA GLN A 48 3.19 -20.42 4.34
C GLN A 48 4.43 -20.77 3.53
N SER A 49 4.93 -19.83 2.71
CA SER A 49 6.10 -20.06 1.86
C SER A 49 7.44 -19.77 2.54
N GLN A 50 7.49 -18.84 3.50
CA GLN A 50 8.73 -18.35 4.11
C GLN A 50 8.79 -18.54 5.63
N GLY A 51 7.70 -18.98 6.27
CA GLY A 51 7.57 -19.20 7.72
C GLY A 51 7.28 -17.94 8.53
N LYS A 52 7.81 -16.78 8.12
CA LYS A 52 7.59 -15.47 8.75
C LYS A 52 7.54 -14.39 7.68
N VAL A 53 6.72 -13.36 7.90
CA VAL A 53 6.77 -12.11 7.13
C VAL A 53 7.62 -11.08 7.86
N GLU A 54 8.62 -10.54 7.17
CA GLU A 54 9.44 -9.41 7.61
C GLU A 54 9.29 -8.25 6.62
N PHE A 55 9.29 -7.03 7.14
CA PHE A 55 9.19 -5.83 6.34
C PHE A 55 10.59 -5.24 6.15
N ASN A 56 10.97 -4.94 4.91
CA ASN A 56 12.19 -4.20 4.61
C ASN A 56 11.93 -2.70 4.42
N ALA A 57 10.65 -2.30 4.35
CA ALA A 57 10.17 -0.94 4.44
C ALA A 57 8.84 -0.92 5.22
N PRO A 58 8.52 0.17 5.95
CA PRO A 58 7.25 0.31 6.66
C PRO A 58 6.05 0.13 5.73
N LEU A 59 5.02 -0.54 6.25
CA LEU A 59 3.73 -0.65 5.59
C LEU A 59 2.66 0.02 6.46
N VAL A 60 2.12 1.15 6.02
CA VAL A 60 1.02 1.82 6.69
C VAL A 60 -0.31 1.37 6.07
N VAL A 61 -1.22 0.88 6.89
CA VAL A 61 -2.55 0.42 6.47
C VAL A 61 -3.61 1.23 7.20
N ALA A 62 -4.52 1.84 6.45
CA ALA A 62 -5.65 2.59 7.00
C ALA A 62 -6.95 2.18 6.29
N ALA A 63 -7.89 1.62 7.05
CA ALA A 63 -9.22 1.34 6.54
C ALA A 63 -9.98 2.66 6.26
N PRO A 64 -10.92 2.70 5.30
CA PRO A 64 -11.69 3.92 5.05
C PRO A 64 -12.69 4.24 6.19
N THR A 65 -13.28 3.21 6.80
CA THR A 65 -14.34 3.34 7.81
C THR A 65 -14.22 2.28 8.90
N TYR A 66 -14.86 2.53 10.05
CA TYR A 66 -14.95 1.58 11.16
C TYR A 66 -15.74 0.32 10.80
N ASN A 67 -16.82 0.44 10.04
CA ASN A 67 -17.64 -0.72 9.64
C ASN A 67 -16.80 -1.77 8.90
N ILE A 68 -15.87 -1.35 8.04
CA ILE A 68 -14.96 -2.28 7.34
C ILE A 68 -14.06 -3.00 8.35
N ILE A 69 -13.55 -2.32 9.37
CA ILE A 69 -12.77 -2.95 10.43
C ILE A 69 -13.61 -3.97 11.20
N ASP A 70 -14.83 -3.62 11.58
CA ASP A 70 -15.71 -4.51 12.33
C ASP A 70 -16.05 -5.77 11.54
N GLU A 71 -16.31 -5.64 10.23
CA GLU A 71 -16.50 -6.78 9.33
C GLU A 71 -15.23 -7.65 9.24
N LEU A 72 -14.05 -7.05 9.07
CA LEU A 72 -12.78 -7.79 9.02
C LEU A 72 -12.48 -8.52 10.33
N LYS A 73 -12.85 -7.95 11.47
CA LYS A 73 -12.74 -8.59 12.79
C LYS A 73 -13.70 -9.78 12.89
N ALA A 74 -14.96 -9.59 12.50
CA ALA A 74 -15.96 -10.67 12.50
C ALA A 74 -15.56 -11.84 11.57
N GLU A 75 -14.90 -11.54 10.45
CA GLU A 75 -14.42 -12.52 9.48
C GLU A 75 -13.05 -13.14 9.85
N GLY A 76 -12.36 -12.64 10.90
CA GLY A 76 -11.03 -13.12 11.34
C GLY A 76 -9.87 -12.69 10.44
N ASP A 77 -10.12 -11.80 9.47
CA ASP A 77 -9.09 -11.22 8.61
C ASP A 77 -8.26 -10.18 9.36
N TRP A 78 -8.86 -9.43 10.28
CA TRP A 78 -8.18 -8.42 11.11
C TRP A 78 -7.10 -9.02 11.99
N ASP A 79 -7.32 -10.23 12.53
CA ASP A 79 -6.36 -10.92 13.42
C ASP A 79 -5.01 -11.14 12.74
N ILE A 80 -5.01 -11.43 11.42
CA ILE A 80 -3.78 -11.57 10.65
C ILE A 80 -3.09 -10.23 10.44
N LEU A 81 -3.88 -9.17 10.20
CA LEU A 81 -3.31 -7.84 10.09
C LEU A 81 -2.67 -7.43 11.41
N GLN A 82 -3.33 -7.67 12.54
CA GLN A 82 -2.79 -7.40 13.87
C GLN A 82 -1.53 -8.22 14.15
N LYS A 83 -1.53 -9.52 13.83
CA LYS A 83 -0.38 -10.42 14.04
C LYS A 83 0.93 -9.87 13.44
N TYR A 84 0.86 -9.22 12.28
CA TYR A 84 2.03 -8.68 11.58
C TYR A 84 2.24 -7.18 11.78
N SER A 85 1.42 -6.54 12.61
CA SER A 85 1.52 -5.12 12.90
C SER A 85 2.25 -4.89 14.22
N GLY A 86 3.20 -3.95 14.21
CA GLY A 86 3.82 -3.46 15.44
C GLY A 86 3.09 -2.27 16.06
N PHE A 87 2.02 -1.79 15.41
CA PHE A 87 1.19 -0.71 15.89
C PHE A 87 -0.27 -0.91 15.44
N GLU A 88 -1.20 -0.68 16.35
CA GLU A 88 -2.63 -0.53 16.06
C GLU A 88 -3.14 0.73 16.79
N PHE A 89 -3.94 1.52 16.09
CA PHE A 89 -4.57 2.69 16.66
C PHE A 89 -5.47 2.33 17.86
N ASN A 90 -5.63 3.26 18.79
CA ASN A 90 -6.51 3.11 19.94
C ASN A 90 -7.34 4.39 20.10
N ASP A 91 -8.66 4.26 20.05
CA ASP A 91 -9.55 5.41 20.16
C ASP A 91 -9.67 5.97 21.58
N ASN A 92 -9.41 5.15 22.59
CA ASN A 92 -9.34 5.61 23.98
C ASN A 92 -8.02 6.34 24.28
N VAL A 93 -6.97 6.09 23.48
CA VAL A 93 -5.65 6.69 23.64
C VAL A 93 -5.14 7.15 22.26
N PRO A 94 -5.74 8.23 21.69
CA PRO A 94 -5.34 8.74 20.38
C PRO A 94 -3.88 9.21 20.40
N LYS A 95 -3.20 9.08 19.25
CA LYS A 95 -1.88 9.70 19.05
C LYS A 95 -1.97 11.21 19.29
N THR A 96 -1.00 11.75 20.02
CA THR A 96 -0.90 13.19 20.31
C THR A 96 -0.06 13.95 19.29
N ALA A 97 0.72 13.23 18.47
CA ALA A 97 1.55 13.78 17.42
C ALA A 97 1.40 12.95 16.13
N ALA A 98 1.52 13.63 14.99
CA ALA A 98 1.62 12.97 13.70
C ALA A 98 2.97 12.25 13.58
N ARG A 99 2.98 11.09 12.93
CA ARG A 99 4.17 10.32 12.65
C ARG A 99 4.85 10.88 11.40
N THR A 100 6.15 11.09 11.53
CA THR A 100 7.03 11.53 10.42
C THR A 100 8.21 10.58 10.22
N GLU A 101 8.34 9.56 11.08
CA GLU A 101 9.42 8.58 11.09
C GLU A 101 8.83 7.19 11.32
N TYR A 102 9.36 6.19 10.61
CA TYR A 102 8.78 4.84 10.58
C TYR A 102 9.85 3.77 10.79
N GLN A 103 9.47 2.72 11.51
CA GLN A 103 10.24 1.50 11.63
C GLN A 103 9.73 0.49 10.60
N ASN A 104 10.58 -0.45 10.20
CA ASN A 104 10.25 -1.48 9.22
C ASN A 104 9.27 -2.53 9.79
N MET A 105 8.00 -2.15 9.90
CA MET A 105 6.90 -2.97 10.37
C MET A 105 5.58 -2.49 9.75
N MET A 106 4.51 -3.27 9.94
CA MET A 106 3.17 -2.84 9.56
C MET A 106 2.51 -2.00 10.66
N TYR A 107 1.79 -0.96 10.24
CA TYR A 107 1.03 -0.06 11.09
C TYR A 107 -0.45 -0.13 10.70
N LEU A 108 -1.32 -0.42 11.66
CA LEU A 108 -2.77 -0.27 11.50
C LEU A 108 -3.15 1.10 12.06
N GLU A 109 -3.30 2.05 11.15
CA GLU A 109 -3.68 3.42 11.48
C GLU A 109 -5.20 3.57 11.57
N ARG A 110 -5.63 4.59 12.32
CA ARG A 110 -7.05 4.91 12.51
C ARG A 110 -7.75 5.07 11.15
N PRO A 111 -9.01 4.60 11.02
CA PRO A 111 -9.78 4.83 9.81
C PRO A 111 -9.79 6.28 9.35
N GLY A 112 -9.53 6.50 8.06
CA GLY A 112 -9.51 7.83 7.46
C GLY A 112 -8.53 7.99 6.31
N CYS A 113 -8.26 9.24 5.93
CA CYS A 113 -7.40 9.55 4.78
C CYS A 113 -5.91 9.29 5.05
N ASN A 114 -5.44 9.49 6.29
CA ASN A 114 -4.05 9.25 6.70
C ASN A 114 -3.02 9.85 5.70
N LEU A 115 -1.98 9.09 5.31
CA LEU A 115 -0.95 9.48 4.34
C LEU A 115 -1.50 9.88 2.95
N CYS A 116 -2.73 9.49 2.58
CA CYS A 116 -3.35 9.92 1.32
C CYS A 116 -3.49 11.45 1.25
N MET A 117 -3.78 12.07 2.41
CA MET A 117 -3.91 13.52 2.49
C MET A 117 -2.57 14.22 2.75
N GLY A 118 -1.64 13.57 3.46
CA GLY A 118 -0.28 14.08 3.68
C GLY A 118 -0.21 15.42 4.42
N ASN A 119 -1.26 15.76 5.17
CA ASN A 119 -1.37 17.01 5.94
C ASN A 119 -1.13 16.80 7.46
N GLN A 120 -1.04 15.56 7.91
CA GLN A 120 -0.73 15.18 9.29
C GLN A 120 0.46 14.22 9.24
N GLU A 121 0.18 12.94 9.01
CA GLU A 121 1.19 11.91 8.76
C GLU A 121 1.94 12.22 7.46
N LYS A 122 3.26 12.00 7.46
CA LYS A 122 4.11 12.26 6.29
C LYS A 122 5.28 11.28 6.23
N ALA A 123 5.62 10.84 5.01
CA ALA A 123 6.81 10.01 4.81
C ALA A 123 8.10 10.83 5.02
N GLU A 124 9.21 10.14 5.26
CA GLU A 124 10.49 10.80 5.49
C GLU A 124 10.99 11.50 4.22
N ARG A 125 11.71 12.62 4.39
CA ARG A 125 12.13 13.46 3.26
C ARG A 125 13.05 12.67 2.32
N GLY A 126 12.71 12.66 1.03
CA GLY A 126 13.45 11.94 0.00
C GLY A 126 13.02 10.49 -0.21
N ASP A 127 12.04 9.98 0.54
CA ASP A 127 11.54 8.62 0.36
C ASP A 127 10.88 8.37 -1.00
N THR A 128 10.95 7.11 -1.43
CA THR A 128 10.10 6.54 -2.47
C THR A 128 8.92 5.85 -1.81
N VAL A 129 7.78 6.52 -1.84
CA VAL A 129 6.51 6.02 -1.32
C VAL A 129 5.74 5.29 -2.42
N MET A 130 5.28 4.07 -2.14
CA MET A 130 4.35 3.35 -3.01
C MET A 130 2.98 3.24 -2.32
N ALA A 131 1.92 3.73 -2.97
CA ALA A 131 0.62 3.91 -2.32
C ALA A 131 -0.58 3.50 -3.16
N THR A 132 -1.67 3.10 -2.50
CA THR A 132 -3.02 2.93 -3.09
C THR A 132 -3.85 4.23 -3.06
N SER A 133 -3.18 5.37 -2.95
CA SER A 133 -3.81 6.70 -2.96
C SER A 133 -4.23 7.13 -4.37
N THR A 134 -4.83 8.32 -4.50
CA THR A 134 -5.28 8.85 -5.80
C THR A 134 -4.36 9.92 -6.38
N ARG A 135 -3.37 10.40 -5.64
CA ARG A 135 -2.55 11.57 -6.02
C ARG A 135 -1.09 11.38 -5.66
N LEU A 136 -0.20 11.75 -6.58
CA LEU A 136 1.26 11.63 -6.49
C LEU A 136 1.98 12.98 -6.73
N PHE A 137 1.31 14.09 -6.40
CA PHE A 137 1.87 15.44 -6.60
C PHE A 137 3.10 15.66 -5.70
N GLN A 138 4.06 16.45 -6.19
CA GLN A 138 5.25 16.82 -5.42
C GLN A 138 4.87 17.42 -4.06
N GLY A 139 5.50 16.96 -2.99
CA GLY A 139 5.27 17.46 -1.63
C GLY A 139 4.00 16.94 -0.94
N ARG A 140 3.17 16.13 -1.63
CA ARG A 140 1.92 15.60 -1.08
C ARG A 140 2.17 14.60 0.06
N VAL A 141 2.66 13.41 -0.27
CA VAL A 141 2.92 12.35 0.71
C VAL A 141 4.36 12.41 1.23
N VAL A 142 5.27 12.89 0.38
CA VAL A 142 6.70 12.97 0.66
C VAL A 142 7.27 14.29 0.13
N GLU A 143 8.18 14.87 0.89
CA GLU A 143 8.94 16.06 0.52
C GLU A 143 10.34 15.70 -0.01
N ASP A 144 10.97 16.64 -0.73
CA ASP A 144 12.36 16.48 -1.14
C ASP A 144 13.29 16.63 0.07
N SER A 145 14.32 15.79 0.15
CA SER A 145 15.49 16.05 1.01
C SER A 145 16.55 16.82 0.24
N ASP A 146 17.59 17.26 0.95
CA ASP A 146 18.72 17.97 0.33
C ASP A 146 19.50 17.09 -0.66
N ARG A 147 19.34 15.76 -0.58
CA ARG A 147 20.10 14.78 -1.37
C ARG A 147 19.26 13.96 -2.34
N LYS A 148 17.96 13.78 -2.09
CA LYS A 148 17.07 12.93 -2.89
C LYS A 148 15.70 13.58 -3.02
N LYS A 149 15.18 13.62 -4.24
CA LYS A 149 13.81 14.07 -4.49
C LYS A 149 12.82 13.00 -4.06
N GLY A 150 11.86 13.39 -3.23
CA GLY A 150 10.75 12.55 -2.81
C GLY A 150 9.97 12.04 -4.02
N GLU A 151 9.49 10.82 -3.94
CA GLU A 151 8.75 10.16 -5.00
C GLU A 151 7.52 9.46 -4.47
N SER A 152 6.38 9.71 -5.10
CA SER A 152 5.16 8.95 -4.87
C SER A 152 4.84 8.14 -6.12
N LEU A 153 4.67 6.83 -5.95
CA LEU A 153 4.23 5.88 -6.96
C LEU A 153 2.85 5.36 -6.58
N LEU A 154 1.90 5.40 -7.51
CA LEU A 154 0.62 4.74 -7.31
C LEU A 154 0.68 3.30 -7.79
N SER A 155 0.14 2.39 -7.00
CA SER A 155 0.04 0.99 -7.37
C SER A 155 -1.14 0.30 -6.70
N SER A 156 -1.39 -0.95 -7.09
CA SER A 156 -2.42 -1.78 -6.50
C SER A 156 -1.99 -2.32 -5.14
N THR A 157 -2.98 -2.72 -4.32
CA THR A 157 -2.76 -3.29 -2.98
C THR A 157 -1.70 -4.39 -2.98
N PRO A 158 -1.72 -5.41 -3.88
CA PRO A 158 -0.69 -6.44 -3.85
C PRO A 158 0.73 -5.94 -4.09
N VAL A 159 0.90 -5.02 -5.04
CA VAL A 159 2.23 -4.50 -5.37
C VAL A 159 2.78 -3.66 -4.22
N VAL A 160 1.94 -2.86 -3.57
CA VAL A 160 2.32 -2.06 -2.39
C VAL A 160 2.79 -2.97 -1.25
N VAL A 161 1.98 -3.95 -0.87
CA VAL A 161 2.28 -4.88 0.25
C VAL A 161 3.58 -5.62 -0.02
N LEU A 162 3.70 -6.22 -1.21
CA LEU A 162 4.89 -6.98 -1.55
C LEU A 162 6.13 -6.09 -1.66
N SER A 163 5.98 -4.85 -2.11
CA SER A 163 7.11 -3.92 -2.16
C SER A 163 7.60 -3.49 -0.78
N ALA A 164 6.70 -3.34 0.21
CA ALA A 164 7.09 -3.04 1.59
C ALA A 164 7.83 -4.23 2.24
N ILE A 165 7.37 -5.44 1.96
CA ILE A 165 8.03 -6.68 2.42
C ILE A 165 9.43 -6.80 1.80
N LEU A 166 9.59 -6.52 0.51
CA LEU A 166 10.87 -6.66 -0.20
C LEU A 166 11.80 -5.43 -0.08
N GLY A 167 11.29 -4.25 0.28
CA GLY A 167 12.01 -2.96 0.24
C GLY A 167 12.26 -2.44 -1.19
N ARG A 168 11.62 -3.07 -2.18
CA ARG A 168 11.75 -2.79 -3.61
C ARG A 168 10.52 -3.29 -4.36
N THR A 169 10.32 -2.83 -5.59
CA THR A 169 9.32 -3.41 -6.49
C THR A 169 9.54 -4.91 -6.66
N PRO A 170 8.48 -5.73 -6.66
CA PRO A 170 8.58 -7.15 -6.94
C PRO A 170 8.85 -7.43 -8.43
N SER A 171 9.43 -8.59 -8.70
CA SER A 171 9.39 -9.23 -10.00
C SER A 171 7.99 -9.82 -10.27
N LEU A 172 7.72 -10.16 -11.54
CA LEU A 172 6.44 -10.75 -11.92
C LEU A 172 6.22 -12.13 -11.26
N GLU A 173 7.28 -12.91 -11.06
CA GLU A 173 7.19 -14.22 -10.43
C GLU A 173 6.94 -14.11 -8.93
N GLU A 174 7.65 -13.22 -8.23
CA GLU A 174 7.36 -12.90 -6.81
C GLU A 174 5.91 -12.43 -6.63
N TYR A 175 5.42 -11.58 -7.54
CA TYR A 175 4.03 -11.12 -7.54
C TYR A 175 3.04 -12.29 -7.66
N LYS A 176 3.20 -13.16 -8.68
CA LYS A 176 2.29 -14.30 -8.92
C LYS A 176 2.24 -15.25 -7.73
N LEU A 177 3.39 -15.53 -7.12
CA LEU A 177 3.47 -16.39 -5.94
C LEU A 177 2.73 -15.77 -4.75
N ALA A 178 2.94 -14.48 -4.49
CA ALA A 178 2.32 -13.80 -3.36
C ALA A 178 0.78 -13.74 -3.48
N VAL A 179 0.24 -13.63 -4.69
CA VAL A 179 -1.20 -13.54 -4.95
C VAL A 179 -1.87 -14.87 -5.31
N ALA A 180 -1.16 -15.99 -5.21
CA ALA A 180 -1.69 -17.30 -5.56
C ALA A 180 -2.99 -17.60 -4.78
N GLY A 181 -4.05 -17.99 -5.49
CA GLY A 181 -5.35 -18.30 -4.89
C GLY A 181 -6.15 -17.09 -4.37
N ILE A 182 -5.65 -15.87 -4.59
CA ILE A 182 -6.39 -14.63 -4.28
C ILE A 182 -7.18 -14.22 -5.51
N ASP A 183 -8.50 -14.10 -5.36
CA ASP A 183 -9.36 -13.54 -6.40
C ASP A 183 -9.10 -12.03 -6.52
N LEU A 184 -8.24 -11.67 -7.47
CA LEU A 184 -7.99 -10.29 -7.85
C LEU A 184 -9.01 -9.89 -8.91
N THR A 185 -9.56 -8.68 -8.78
CA THR A 185 -10.61 -8.18 -9.67
C THR A 185 -10.20 -8.34 -11.13
N THR A 186 -10.90 -9.19 -11.87
CA THR A 186 -10.69 -9.41 -13.29
C THR A 186 -11.51 -8.38 -14.07
N PHE A 187 -11.01 -7.15 -14.15
CA PHE A 187 -11.59 -6.19 -15.09
C PHE A 187 -11.01 -6.47 -16.49
N ALA A 188 -11.78 -7.20 -17.30
CA ALA A 188 -11.58 -7.23 -18.74
C ALA A 188 -12.53 -6.19 -19.36
N PRO A 189 -12.02 -5.11 -20.00
CA PRO A 189 -12.90 -4.18 -20.69
C PRO A 189 -13.71 -4.96 -21.75
N PRO A 190 -15.02 -4.71 -21.86
CA PRO A 190 -15.85 -5.39 -22.86
C PRO A 190 -15.33 -5.05 -24.26
N VAL A 191 -14.86 -6.07 -24.98
CA VAL A 191 -14.28 -5.94 -26.33
C VAL A 191 -15.24 -5.26 -27.32
N LYS A 192 -16.56 -5.35 -27.07
CA LYS A 192 -17.61 -4.76 -27.93
C LYS A 192 -17.77 -3.24 -27.81
N GLU A 193 -17.34 -2.61 -26.71
CA GLU A 193 -17.54 -1.16 -26.51
C GLU A 193 -16.34 -0.31 -26.96
N MET A 194 -15.22 -0.95 -27.36
CA MET A 194 -14.03 -0.25 -27.86
C MET A 194 -14.08 0.07 -29.36
N VAL A 195 -15.14 -0.31 -30.07
CA VAL A 195 -15.40 0.16 -31.44
C VAL A 195 -16.34 1.37 -31.34
N ALA A 196 -15.77 2.52 -31.03
CA ALA A 196 -16.42 3.77 -31.40
C ALA A 196 -16.50 3.76 -32.93
N ASN A 197 -17.71 3.59 -33.47
CA ASN A 197 -17.98 3.85 -34.87
C ASN A 197 -17.74 5.35 -35.10
N PHE A 198 -16.54 5.68 -35.56
CA PHE A 198 -16.24 6.94 -36.24
C PHE A 198 -16.81 6.89 -37.65
#